data_AF-A0A419VWQ6-F1
#
_entry.id   AF-A0A419VWQ6-F1
#
_cell.length_a   1.000
_cell.length_b   1.000
_cell.length_c   1.000
_cell.angle_alpha   90.00
_cell.angle_beta   90.00
_cell.angle_gamma   90.00
#
_symmetry.space_group_name_H-M   'P 1'
#
loop_
_entity.id
_entity.type
_entity.pdbx_description
1 polymer ?
#
loop_
_entity_poly.entity_id
_entity_poly.type
_entity_poly.pdbx_seq_one_letter_code
_entity_poly.pdbx_strand_id
1 'polypeptide(L)'
;MPINTDSDNWENGQRPDPLEVHIRKFLADNSEQAFFLDEIVDHVLENEANSLFLLEEIGGEVGEKTRDLVKTRVAAKLEELNWRQCITWRIVEQDDGGRRTYFSYSDDETISPLSAVHDEFPANFNSIERNLEHLSDDIEDLEYRMYEVEREQH
;
A
#
# COMPACT_ATOMS: atom_id res chain seq x y z
N MET A 1 -21.26 -1.21 -9.38
CA MET A 1 -22.59 -1.23 -8.73
C MET A 1 -22.47 -0.51 -7.40
N PRO A 2 -23.45 0.31 -6.99
CA PRO A 2 -23.43 0.93 -5.66
C PRO A 2 -23.52 -0.14 -4.56
N ILE A 3 -22.79 0.04 -3.46
CA ILE A 3 -22.81 -0.85 -2.28
C ILE A 3 -23.78 -0.30 -1.23
N ASN A 4 -24.46 -1.20 -0.51
CA ASN A 4 -25.30 -0.81 0.63
C ASN A 4 -24.42 -0.43 1.83
N THR A 5 -24.61 0.77 2.40
CA THR A 5 -23.86 1.27 3.55
C THR A 5 -24.19 0.54 4.86
N ASP A 6 -25.29 -0.22 4.90
CA ASP A 6 -25.66 -1.05 6.06
C ASP A 6 -25.22 -2.52 5.87
N SER A 7 -24.38 -2.81 4.88
CA SER A 7 -23.89 -4.17 4.63
C SER A 7 -22.63 -4.48 5.44
N ASP A 8 -22.46 -5.75 5.82
CA ASP A 8 -21.25 -6.25 6.47
C ASP A 8 -19.98 -5.89 5.68
N ASN A 9 -20.05 -5.89 4.34
CA ASN A 9 -18.93 -5.50 3.49
C ASN A 9 -18.55 -4.02 3.62
N TRP A 10 -19.52 -3.13 3.87
CA TRP A 10 -19.26 -1.72 4.12
C TRP A 10 -18.78 -1.48 5.54
N GLU A 11 -19.42 -2.12 6.53
CA GLU A 11 -19.04 -1.97 7.95
C GLU A 11 -17.62 -2.50 8.23
N ASN A 12 -17.25 -3.62 7.60
CA ASN A 12 -15.91 -4.21 7.69
C ASN A 12 -14.95 -3.70 6.61
N GLY A 13 -15.38 -2.73 5.79
CA GLY A 13 -14.53 -2.13 4.78
C GLY A 13 -13.32 -1.43 5.40
N GLN A 14 -12.19 -1.49 4.70
CA GLN A 14 -10.97 -0.81 5.15
C GLN A 14 -11.22 0.70 5.17
N ARG A 15 -11.07 1.32 6.36
CA ARG A 15 -11.14 2.77 6.48
C ARG A 15 -9.80 3.38 6.03
N PRO A 16 -9.83 4.45 5.22
CA PRO A 16 -8.60 5.15 4.87
C PRO A 16 -7.95 5.70 6.14
N ASP A 17 -6.62 5.60 6.22
CA ASP A 17 -5.85 6.16 7.32
C ASP A 17 -6.09 7.68 7.37
N PRO A 18 -6.58 8.26 8.49
CA PRO A 18 -6.82 9.68 8.58
C PRO A 18 -5.59 10.51 8.18
N LEU A 19 -4.38 10.07 8.56
CA LEU A 19 -3.14 10.76 8.20
C LEU A 19 -2.92 10.77 6.68
N GLU A 20 -3.27 9.67 6.00
CA GLU A 20 -3.22 9.60 4.53
C GLU A 20 -4.14 10.66 3.91
N VAL A 21 -5.37 10.74 4.39
CA VAL A 21 -6.37 11.69 3.86
C VAL A 21 -5.88 13.12 4.01
N HIS A 22 -5.35 13.48 5.17
CA HIS A 22 -4.86 14.83 5.44
C HIS A 22 -3.61 15.18 4.62
N ILE A 23 -2.62 14.28 4.54
CA ILE A 23 -1.41 14.51 3.71
C ILE A 23 -1.80 14.67 2.24
N ARG A 24 -2.66 13.78 1.71
CA ARG A 24 -3.09 13.86 0.30
C ARG A 24 -3.85 15.14 0.03
N LYS A 25 -4.76 15.53 0.92
CA LYS A 25 -5.52 16.78 0.79
C LYS A 25 -4.58 17.99 0.80
N PHE A 26 -3.64 18.05 1.75
CA PHE A 26 -2.66 19.14 1.83
C PHE A 26 -1.85 19.29 0.54
N LEU A 27 -1.34 18.17 0.00
CA LEU A 27 -0.59 18.19 -1.25
C LEU A 27 -1.47 18.52 -2.46
N ALA A 28 -2.69 18.00 -2.52
CA ALA A 28 -3.63 18.29 -3.60
C ALA A 28 -4.07 19.76 -3.63
N ASP A 29 -4.33 20.35 -2.46
CA ASP A 29 -4.67 21.77 -2.31
C ASP A 29 -3.51 22.69 -2.72
N ASN A 30 -2.28 22.14 -2.78
CA ASN A 30 -1.05 22.83 -3.17
C ASN A 30 -0.34 22.12 -4.34
N SER A 31 -1.09 21.61 -5.32
CA SER A 31 -0.57 20.74 -6.39
C SER A 31 0.54 21.37 -7.25
N GLU A 32 0.65 22.70 -7.28
CA GLU A 32 1.71 23.43 -8.01
C GLU A 32 3.03 23.53 -7.23
N GLN A 33 3.07 23.06 -5.97
CA GLN A 33 4.22 23.20 -5.08
C GLN A 33 4.71 21.83 -4.59
N ALA A 34 5.98 21.79 -4.18
CA ALA A 34 6.59 20.63 -3.56
C ALA A 34 7.15 21.02 -2.19
N PHE A 35 6.95 20.14 -1.21
CA PHE A 35 7.22 20.41 0.20
C PHE A 35 8.27 19.46 0.74
N PHE A 36 9.04 19.92 1.73
CA PHE A 36 9.91 19.05 2.51
C PHE A 36 9.12 18.26 3.54
N LEU A 37 9.71 17.16 4.01
CA LEU A 37 9.15 16.36 5.10
C LEU A 37 8.81 17.22 6.33
N ASP A 38 9.72 18.11 6.73
CA ASP A 38 9.51 18.95 7.91
C ASP A 38 8.32 19.91 7.73
N GLU A 39 8.10 20.47 6.55
CA GLU A 39 6.96 21.36 6.28
C GLU A 39 5.62 20.61 6.35
N ILE A 40 5.59 19.37 5.85
CA ILE A 40 4.39 18.51 5.94
C ILE A 40 4.14 18.13 7.41
N VAL A 41 5.20 17.83 8.17
CA VAL A 41 5.10 17.51 9.60
C VAL A 41 4.59 18.69 10.41
N ASP A 42 5.13 19.88 10.15
CA ASP A 42 4.70 21.10 10.83
C ASP A 42 3.24 21.40 10.50
N HIS A 43 2.81 21.24 9.24
CA HIS A 43 1.40 21.36 8.86
C HIS A 43 0.49 20.37 9.62
N VAL A 44 0.89 19.10 9.70
CA VAL A 44 0.14 18.06 10.43
C VAL A 44 0.06 18.38 11.92
N LEU A 45 1.15 18.86 12.52
CA LEU A 45 1.19 19.22 13.94
C LEU A 45 0.34 20.45 14.26
N GLU A 46 0.33 21.45 13.39
CA GLU A 46 -0.40 22.70 13.60
C GLU A 46 -1.90 22.55 13.37
N ASN A 47 -2.30 21.79 12.35
CA ASN A 47 -3.70 21.81 11.87
C ASN A 47 -4.47 20.52 12.20
N GLU A 48 -3.77 19.38 12.36
CA GLU A 48 -4.42 18.06 12.37
C GLU A 48 -4.00 17.16 13.55
N ALA A 49 -3.15 17.65 14.44
CA ALA A 49 -2.59 16.83 15.51
C ALA A 49 -3.65 16.30 16.49
N ASN A 50 -4.71 17.07 16.70
CA ASN A 50 -5.85 16.69 17.53
C ASN A 50 -6.80 15.69 16.82
N SER A 51 -7.04 15.87 15.52
CA SER A 51 -7.94 15.01 14.72
C SER A 51 -7.33 13.63 14.45
N LEU A 52 -6.00 13.55 14.41
CA LEU A 52 -5.25 12.33 14.15
C LEU A 52 -4.91 11.54 15.42
N PHE A 53 -5.44 11.94 16.58
CA PHE A 53 -5.13 11.35 17.90
C PHE A 53 -3.62 11.31 18.22
N LEU A 54 -2.80 12.11 17.53
CA LEU A 54 -1.34 12.10 17.69
C LEU A 54 -0.90 12.70 19.04
N LEU A 55 -1.76 13.51 19.65
CA LEU A 55 -1.49 14.21 20.91
C LEU A 55 -2.27 13.65 22.11
N GLU A 56 -3.28 12.81 21.89
CA GLU A 56 -4.12 12.30 23.00
C GLU A 56 -3.39 11.28 23.89
N GLU A 57 -2.44 10.50 23.34
CA GLU A 57 -1.59 9.61 24.13
C GLU A 57 -0.46 10.35 24.89
N ILE A 58 -0.17 11.59 24.50
CA ILE A 58 0.96 12.36 25.00
C ILE A 58 0.39 13.57 25.75
N GLY A 59 -0.15 13.33 26.94
CA GLY A 59 -0.76 14.37 27.76
C GLY A 59 0.20 15.53 28.08
N GLY A 60 0.22 16.57 27.24
CA GLY A 60 1.02 17.78 27.41
C GLY A 60 1.67 18.28 26.11
N GLU A 61 2.11 19.54 26.15
CA GLU A 61 2.83 20.32 25.12
C GLU A 61 3.60 19.49 24.07
N VAL A 62 3.48 19.87 22.79
CA VAL A 62 4.19 19.21 21.67
C VAL A 62 5.71 19.36 21.87
N GLY A 63 6.29 18.41 22.59
CA GLY A 63 7.74 18.34 22.79
C GLY A 63 8.45 17.78 21.57
N GLU A 64 9.78 17.92 21.56
CA GLU A 64 10.67 17.41 20.50
C GLU A 64 10.43 15.93 20.19
N LYS A 65 10.21 15.10 21.23
CA LYS A 65 9.91 13.67 21.08
C LYS A 65 8.61 13.40 20.33
N THR A 66 7.59 14.22 20.53
CA THR A 66 6.31 14.10 19.83
C THR A 66 6.49 14.45 18.36
N ARG A 67 7.25 15.51 18.06
CA ARG A 67 7.59 15.89 16.70
C ARG A 67 8.34 14.78 15.97
N ASP A 68 9.31 14.14 16.62
CA ASP A 68 10.07 13.02 16.01
C ASP A 68 9.19 11.81 15.71
N LEU A 69 8.26 11.48 16.60
CA LEU A 69 7.29 10.39 16.38
C LEU A 69 6.39 10.70 15.18
N VAL A 70 5.83 11.92 15.13
CA VAL A 70 5.00 12.38 14.02
C VAL A 70 5.80 12.40 12.72
N LYS A 71 7.05 12.88 12.75
CA LYS A 71 7.95 12.88 11.60
C LYS A 71 8.20 11.49 11.05
N THR A 72 8.44 10.52 11.93
CA THR A 72 8.62 9.11 11.53
C THR A 72 7.35 8.55 10.89
N ARG A 73 6.19 8.84 11.48
CA ARG A 73 4.89 8.37 10.97
C ARG A 73 4.54 8.99 9.62
N VAL A 74 4.75 10.30 9.48
CA VAL A 74 4.55 11.03 8.21
C VAL A 74 5.51 10.51 7.15
N ALA A 75 6.79 10.28 7.48
CA ALA A 75 7.76 9.74 6.54
C ALA A 75 7.35 8.34 6.02
N ALA A 76 6.97 7.42 6.92
CA ALA A 76 6.49 6.10 6.54
C ALA A 76 5.23 6.18 5.66
N LYS A 77 4.34 7.13 5.95
CA LYS A 77 3.12 7.32 5.16
C LYS A 77 3.40 7.91 3.78
N LEU A 78 4.32 8.86 3.67
CA LEU A 78 4.73 9.43 2.38
C LEU A 78 5.37 8.37 1.49
N GLU A 79 6.19 7.48 2.07
CA GLU A 79 6.76 6.35 1.33
C GLU A 79 5.63 5.46 0.78
N GLU A 80 4.70 5.02 1.63
CA GLU A 80 3.53 4.24 1.21
C GLU A 80 2.72 4.94 0.10
N LEU A 81 2.48 6.24 0.22
CA LEU A 81 1.74 7.01 -0.77
C LEU A 81 2.48 7.14 -2.11
N ASN A 82 3.80 7.27 -2.08
CA ASN A 82 4.61 7.31 -3.29
C ASN A 82 4.60 5.94 -4.00
N TRP A 83 4.67 4.85 -3.24
CA TRP A 83 4.51 3.49 -3.79
C TRP A 83 3.15 3.30 -4.48
N ARG A 84 2.09 3.91 -3.95
CA ARG A 84 0.73 3.89 -4.54
C ARG A 84 0.54 4.90 -5.67
N GLN A 85 1.58 5.65 -6.06
CA GLN A 85 1.52 6.75 -7.03
C GLN A 85 0.56 7.90 -6.65
N CYS A 86 0.18 8.01 -5.37
CA CYS A 86 -0.64 9.12 -4.87
C CYS A 86 0.13 10.44 -4.76
N ILE A 87 1.45 10.36 -4.67
CA ILE A 87 2.37 11.50 -4.56
C ILE A 87 3.64 11.19 -5.35
N THR A 88 4.39 12.22 -5.70
CA THR A 88 5.71 12.10 -6.30
C THR A 88 6.76 12.70 -5.38
N TRP A 89 7.88 12.00 -5.19
CA TRP A 89 9.08 12.57 -4.56
C TRP A 89 10.23 12.82 -5.53
N ARG A 90 11.05 13.84 -5.26
CA ARG A 90 12.27 14.13 -6.02
C ARG A 90 13.37 14.63 -5.10
N ILE A 91 14.61 14.24 -5.40
CA ILE A 91 15.81 14.81 -4.78
C ILE A 91 16.26 15.97 -5.67
N VAL A 92 16.30 17.17 -5.11
CA VAL A 92 16.74 18.39 -5.79
C VAL A 92 18.04 18.86 -5.17
N GLU A 93 19.02 19.17 -6.02
CA GLU A 93 20.28 19.80 -5.63
C GLU A 93 20.07 21.31 -5.56
N GLN A 94 20.47 21.90 -4.43
CA GLN A 94 20.37 23.33 -4.17
C GLN A 94 21.66 24.04 -4.59
N ASP A 95 21.57 25.36 -4.73
CA ASP A 95 22.67 26.21 -5.17
C ASP A 95 23.89 26.17 -4.22
N ASP A 96 23.69 25.75 -2.97
CA ASP A 96 24.73 25.54 -1.95
C ASP A 96 25.40 24.16 -2.03
N GLY A 97 25.01 23.32 -3.01
CA GLY A 97 25.45 21.92 -3.15
C GLY A 97 24.73 20.95 -2.20
N GLY A 98 23.78 21.42 -1.41
CA GLY A 98 22.93 20.58 -0.58
C GLY A 98 21.92 19.79 -1.41
N ARG A 99 21.62 18.56 -1.02
CA ARG A 99 20.54 17.77 -1.64
C ARG A 99 19.38 17.65 -0.67
N ARG A 100 18.17 17.90 -1.14
CA ARG A 100 16.96 17.75 -0.33
C ARG A 100 15.85 17.03 -1.09
N THR A 101 15.08 16.25 -0.35
CA THR A 101 13.93 15.51 -0.88
C THR A 101 12.66 16.33 -0.72
N TYR A 102 11.93 16.46 -1.83
CA TYR A 102 10.65 17.15 -1.91
C TYR A 102 9.54 16.18 -2.28
N PHE A 103 8.33 16.48 -1.81
CA PHE A 103 7.12 15.71 -2.06
C PHE A 103 6.05 16.61 -2.68
N SER A 104 5.37 16.13 -3.70
CA SER A 104 4.33 16.85 -4.44
C SER A 104 3.16 15.91 -4.73
N TYR A 105 1.98 16.49 -4.98
CA TYR A 105 0.82 15.71 -5.40
C TYR A 105 1.06 15.02 -6.74
N SER A 106 0.42 13.87 -6.93
CA SER A 106 0.41 13.14 -8.20
C SER A 106 -1.03 12.98 -8.67
N ASP A 107 -1.30 13.41 -9.90
CA ASP A 107 -2.55 13.16 -10.62
C ASP A 107 -2.58 11.77 -11.28
N ASP A 108 -1.51 10.99 -11.15
CA ASP A 108 -1.41 9.67 -11.76
C ASP A 108 -2.46 8.72 -11.17
N GLU A 109 -2.87 7.73 -11.98
CA GLU A 109 -3.86 6.74 -11.59
C GLU A 109 -3.33 5.93 -10.40
N THR A 110 -3.96 6.12 -9.23
CA THR A 110 -3.52 5.50 -7.98
C THR A 110 -3.53 3.98 -8.10
N ILE A 111 -2.37 3.36 -7.92
CA ILE A 111 -2.26 1.91 -7.91
C ILE A 111 -2.60 1.43 -6.49
N SER A 112 -3.71 0.72 -6.34
CA SER A 112 -3.94 -0.05 -5.12
C SER A 112 -2.94 -1.21 -5.09
N PRO A 113 -2.15 -1.37 -4.01
CA PRO A 113 -1.13 -2.42 -3.95
C PRO A 113 -1.76 -3.83 -3.98
N LEU A 114 -3.03 -3.97 -3.62
CA LEU A 114 -3.77 -5.23 -3.75
C LEU A 114 -4.29 -5.49 -5.17
N SER A 115 -4.47 -4.46 -6.00
CA SER A 115 -4.88 -4.65 -7.40
C SER A 115 -3.77 -5.31 -8.21
N ALA A 116 -2.51 -4.91 -7.97
CA ALA A 116 -1.35 -5.56 -8.59
C ALA A 116 -1.21 -7.04 -8.16
N VAL A 117 -1.56 -7.36 -6.91
CA VAL A 117 -1.57 -8.75 -6.41
C VAL A 117 -2.74 -9.54 -7.00
N HIS A 118 -3.92 -8.93 -7.12
CA HIS A 118 -5.13 -9.60 -7.63
C HIS A 118 -5.09 -9.95 -9.12
N ASP A 119 -4.28 -9.27 -9.93
CA ASP A 119 -4.19 -9.60 -11.36
C ASP A 119 -3.21 -10.77 -11.63
N GLU A 120 -2.16 -10.94 -10.81
CA GLU A 120 -1.16 -12.02 -10.98
C GLU A 120 -1.48 -13.30 -10.16
N PHE A 121 -2.13 -13.18 -8.99
CA PHE A 121 -2.39 -14.35 -8.13
C PHE A 121 -3.42 -15.37 -8.65
N PRO A 122 -4.52 -15.01 -9.35
CA PRO A 122 -5.50 -16.00 -9.83
C PRO A 122 -4.99 -16.82 -11.02
N ALA A 123 -4.19 -16.22 -11.90
CA ALA A 123 -3.75 -16.85 -13.14
C ALA A 123 -2.77 -18.01 -12.87
N ASN A 124 -1.85 -17.82 -11.93
CA ASN A 124 -0.88 -18.85 -11.55
C ASN A 124 -1.55 -19.99 -10.78
N PHE A 125 -2.54 -19.71 -9.92
CA PHE A 125 -3.26 -20.75 -9.18
C PHE A 125 -4.07 -21.66 -10.11
N ASN A 126 -4.80 -21.08 -11.07
CA ASN A 126 -5.53 -21.84 -12.08
C ASN A 126 -4.60 -22.70 -12.95
N SER A 127 -3.40 -22.18 -13.28
CA SER A 127 -2.41 -22.96 -14.03
C SER A 127 -1.82 -24.11 -13.20
N ILE A 128 -1.59 -23.88 -11.90
CA ILE A 128 -1.06 -24.91 -10.99
C ILE A 128 -2.11 -26.00 -10.75
N GLU A 129 -3.37 -25.62 -10.53
CA GLU A 129 -4.50 -26.54 -10.36
C GLU A 129 -4.67 -27.43 -11.60
N ARG A 130 -4.65 -26.82 -12.79
CA ARG A 130 -4.72 -27.55 -14.06
C ARG A 130 -3.53 -28.49 -14.29
N ASN A 131 -2.32 -28.07 -13.89
CA ASN A 131 -1.13 -28.92 -13.99
C ASN A 131 -1.19 -30.10 -12.99
N LEU A 132 -1.80 -29.90 -11.82
CA LEU A 132 -2.00 -30.96 -10.83
C LEU A 132 -3.03 -32.00 -11.30
N GLU A 133 -4.13 -31.55 -11.94
CA GLU A 133 -5.10 -32.45 -12.56
C GLU A 133 -4.43 -33.32 -13.64
N HIS A 134 -3.66 -32.70 -14.55
CA HIS A 134 -2.93 -33.44 -15.59
C HIS A 134 -1.90 -34.43 -15.03
N LEU A 135 -1.18 -34.06 -13.96
CA LEU A 135 -0.21 -34.95 -13.34
C LEU A 135 -0.89 -36.13 -12.63
N SER A 136 -2.09 -35.92 -12.08
CA SER A 136 -2.89 -37.00 -11.48
C SER A 136 -3.34 -38.01 -12.53
N ASP A 137 -3.83 -37.52 -13.68
CA ASP A 137 -4.26 -38.38 -14.79
C ASP A 137 -3.08 -39.19 -15.36
N ASP A 138 -1.90 -38.56 -15.51
CA ASP A 138 -0.70 -39.23 -16.01
C ASP A 138 -0.19 -40.33 -15.05
N ILE A 139 -0.31 -40.12 -13.74
CA ILE A 139 0.04 -41.13 -12.73
C ILE A 139 -0.94 -42.31 -12.79
N GLU A 140 -2.24 -42.05 -12.94
CA GLU A 140 -3.25 -43.10 -13.03
C GLU A 140 -3.05 -43.97 -14.30
N ASP A 141 -2.70 -43.37 -15.44
CA ASP A 141 -2.36 -44.10 -16.67
C ASP A 141 -1.08 -44.94 -16.52
N LEU A 142 -0.05 -44.40 -15.86
CA LEU A 142 1.19 -45.13 -15.59
C LEU A 142 0.98 -46.31 -14.63
N GLU A 143 0.18 -46.14 -13.58
CA GLU A 143 -0.19 -47.21 -12.65
C GLU A 143 -0.96 -48.31 -13.37
N TYR A 144 -1.91 -47.95 -14.25
CA TYR A 144 -2.65 -48.91 -15.06
C TYR A 144 -1.73 -49.71 -15.98
N ARG A 145 -0.83 -49.04 -16.69
CA ARG A 145 0.13 -49.67 -17.61
C ARG A 145 1.13 -50.56 -16.88
N MET A 146 1.59 -50.16 -15.69
CA MET A 146 2.44 -51.01 -14.86
C MET A 146 1.71 -52.28 -14.44
N TYR A 147 0.46 -52.16 -14.00
CA TYR A 147 -0.36 -53.30 -13.60
C TYR A 147 -0.60 -54.28 -14.76
N GLU A 148 -0.78 -53.77 -15.98
CA GLU A 148 -0.93 -54.59 -17.19
C GLU A 148 0.36 -55.36 -17.51
N VAL A 149 1.52 -54.69 -17.45
CA VAL A 149 2.83 -55.33 -17.67
C VAL A 149 3.14 -56.38 -16.60
N GLU A 150 2.81 -56.13 -15.33
CA GLU A 150 2.98 -57.10 -14.24
C GLU A 150 2.07 -58.33 -14.40
N ARG A 151 0.87 -58.16 -14.99
CA ARG A 151 -0.04 -59.27 -15.33
C ARG A 151 0.45 -60.11 -16.51
N GLU A 152 1.15 -59.53 -17.47
CA GLU A 152 1.67 -60.25 -18.65
C GLU A 152 2.96 -61.03 -18.35
N GLN A 153 3.68 -60.69 -17.28
CA GLN A 153 4.90 -61.40 -16.84
C GLN A 153 4.65 -62.57 -15.89
N HIS A 154 3.39 -62.81 -15.50
CA HIS A 154 2.94 -63.92 -14.64
C HIS A 154 2.03 -64.89 -15.38
#